data_AF-A0A9X8VD38-F1
#
_entry.id   AF-A0A9X8VD38-F1
#
_cell.length_a   1.000
_cell.length_b   1.000
_cell.length_c   1.000
_cell.angle_alpha   90.00
_cell.angle_beta   90.00
_cell.angle_gamma   90.00
#
_symmetry.space_group_name_H-M   'P 1'
#
loop_
_entity.id
_entity.type
_entity.pdbx_description
1 polymer ?
#
loop_
_entity_poly.entity_id
_entity_poly.type
_entity_poly.pdbx_seq_one_letter_code
_entity_poly.pdbx_strand_id
1 'polypeptide(L)' 'DDVVTVGKDAWAQGNPVFKGSSLMFLKPGDRVTVRDLSRGIIIDSGNDACVAMADYVAGSQANFVKLMNEKSAQLGLQNT' A
#
# COMPACT_ATOMS: atom_id res chain seq x y z
N ASP A 1 -0.83 14.26 -12.35
CA ASP A 1 -0.91 13.01 -11.58
C ASP A 1 0.20 13.01 -10.54
N ASP A 2 -0.16 12.71 -9.30
CA ASP A 2 0.77 12.69 -8.18
C ASP A 2 1.78 11.54 -8.31
N VAL A 3 3.01 11.79 -7.87
CA VAL A 3 4.12 10.83 -7.93
C VAL A 3 4.58 10.48 -6.51
N VAL A 4 4.57 9.19 -6.22
CA VAL A 4 4.97 8.61 -4.95
C VAL A 4 6.41 8.11 -5.05
N THR A 5 7.21 8.35 -4.01
CA THR A 5 8.56 7.78 -3.90
C THR A 5 8.50 6.56 -3.00
N VAL A 6 8.91 5.41 -3.51
CA VAL A 6 8.80 4.12 -2.81
C VAL A 6 9.81 4.04 -1.66
N GLY A 7 9.32 3.72 -0.47
CA GLY A 7 10.11 3.49 0.75
C GLY A 7 10.78 2.11 0.80
N LYS A 8 11.58 1.86 1.84
CA LYS A 8 12.24 0.55 2.05
C LYS A 8 11.29 -0.53 2.52
N ASP A 9 10.23 -0.14 3.20
CA ASP A 9 9.18 -0.99 3.74
C ASP A 9 8.25 -1.56 2.66
N ALA A 10 8.06 -0.83 1.55
CA ALA A 10 7.39 -1.32 0.35
C ALA A 10 8.27 -2.21 -0.55
N TRP A 11 9.49 -2.58 -0.14
CA TRP A 11 10.37 -3.42 -0.94
C TRP A 11 10.31 -4.88 -0.54
N ALA A 12 9.82 -5.72 -1.45
CA ALA A 12 9.64 -7.16 -1.22
C ALA A 12 10.90 -7.90 -0.74
N GLN A 13 12.05 -7.65 -1.37
CA GLN A 13 13.29 -8.35 -1.02
C GLN A 13 13.86 -7.89 0.34
N GLY A 14 13.54 -6.67 0.78
CA GLY A 14 13.96 -6.12 2.07
C GLY A 14 13.03 -6.50 3.23
N ASN A 15 11.89 -7.12 2.97
CA ASN A 15 10.87 -7.38 3.98
C ASN A 15 10.30 -8.82 3.86
N PRO A 16 10.62 -9.72 4.83
CA PRO A 16 10.23 -11.13 4.75
C PRO A 16 8.72 -11.38 4.81
N VAL A 17 7.92 -10.40 5.27
CA VAL A 17 6.44 -10.49 5.30
C VAL A 17 5.86 -10.74 3.91
N PHE A 18 6.53 -10.24 2.86
CA PHE A 18 6.05 -10.38 1.48
C PHE A 18 6.36 -11.72 0.82
N LYS A 19 7.13 -12.61 1.48
CA LYS A 19 7.57 -13.87 0.88
C LYS A 19 6.37 -14.75 0.50
N GLY A 20 6.24 -15.02 -0.79
CA GLY A 20 5.16 -15.86 -1.34
C GLY A 20 3.84 -15.13 -1.59
N SER A 21 3.82 -13.80 -1.46
CA SER A 21 2.64 -12.97 -1.70
C SER A 21 2.65 -12.35 -3.11
N SER A 22 1.52 -11.80 -3.54
CA SER A 22 1.42 -11.06 -4.80
C SER A 22 2.05 -9.66 -4.69
N LEU A 23 2.73 -9.23 -5.75
CA LEU A 23 3.61 -8.06 -5.75
C LEU A 23 3.56 -7.30 -7.07
N MET A 24 3.78 -5.98 -7.00
CA MET A 24 4.06 -5.10 -8.13
C MET A 24 5.58 -5.00 -8.43
N PHE A 25 6.43 -5.57 -7.56
CA PHE A 25 7.89 -5.63 -7.65
C PHE A 25 8.59 -4.26 -7.54
N LEU A 26 8.12 -3.42 -6.62
CA LEU A 26 8.68 -2.09 -6.36
C LEU A 26 10.09 -2.15 -5.73
N LYS A 27 10.91 -1.12 -5.95
CA LYS A 27 12.23 -0.94 -5.31
C LYS A 27 12.33 0.42 -4.60
N PRO A 28 13.14 0.54 -3.53
CA PRO A 28 13.30 1.80 -2.82
C PRO A 28 13.86 2.89 -3.74
N GLY A 29 13.24 4.07 -3.72
CA GLY A 29 13.59 5.19 -4.58
C GLY A 29 12.88 5.21 -5.93
N ASP A 30 12.14 4.16 -6.30
CA ASP A 30 11.27 4.20 -7.47
C ASP A 30 10.27 5.34 -7.36
N ARG A 31 9.97 5.99 -8.49
CA ARG A 31 9.00 7.08 -8.60
C ARG A 31 7.82 6.60 -9.42
N VAL A 32 6.71 6.29 -8.76
CA VAL A 32 5.54 5.66 -9.39
C VAL A 32 4.33 6.58 -9.24
N THR A 33 3.49 6.67 -10.28
CA THR A 33 2.29 7.48 -10.19
C THR A 33 1.26 6.83 -9.27
N VAL A 34 0.41 7.63 -8.62
CA VAL A 34 -0.73 7.12 -7.84
C VAL A 34 -1.61 6.18 -8.68
N ARG A 35 -1.77 6.50 -9.97
CA ARG A 35 -2.54 5.70 -10.94
C ARG A 35 -1.94 4.29 -11.12
N ASP A 36 -0.62 4.19 -11.27
CA ASP A 36 0.03 2.90 -11.50
C ASP A 36 0.12 2.08 -10.21
N LEU A 37 0.34 2.73 -9.05
CA LEU A 37 0.19 2.06 -7.76
C LEU A 37 -1.23 1.51 -7.56
N SER A 38 -2.25 2.29 -7.91
CA SER A 38 -3.65 1.83 -7.87
C SER A 38 -3.88 0.62 -8.77
N ARG A 39 -3.25 0.59 -9.96
CA ARG A 39 -3.29 -0.58 -10.85
C ARG A 39 -2.59 -1.78 -10.21
N GLY A 40 -1.43 -1.60 -9.59
CA GLY A 40 -0.73 -2.69 -8.88
C GLY A 40 -1.55 -3.26 -7.73
N ILE A 41 -2.24 -2.41 -6.96
CA ILE A 41 -3.14 -2.84 -5.89
C ILE A 41 -4.32 -3.64 -6.46
N ILE A 42 -4.96 -3.16 -7.53
CA ILE A 42 -6.23 -3.72 -8.02
C ILE A 42 -6.02 -4.94 -8.94
N ILE A 43 -5.05 -4.87 -9.85
CA ILE A 43 -4.81 -5.89 -10.89
C ILE A 43 -3.89 -6.98 -10.36
N ASP A 44 -2.75 -6.59 -9.77
CA ASP A 44 -1.75 -7.54 -9.30
C ASP A 44 -2.01 -7.99 -7.86
N SER A 45 -2.96 -7.37 -7.15
CA SER A 45 -3.15 -7.53 -5.70
C SER A 45 -1.84 -7.29 -4.94
N GLY A 46 -1.02 -6.33 -5.41
CA GLY A 46 0.34 -6.09 -4.95
C GLY A 46 0.42 -5.54 -3.53
N ASN A 47 0.96 -6.34 -2.60
CA ASN A 47 1.09 -5.93 -1.20
C ASN A 47 2.11 -4.80 -0.99
N ASP A 48 3.17 -4.78 -1.79
CA ASP A 48 4.15 -3.71 -1.83
C ASP A 48 3.53 -2.38 -2.28
N ALA A 49 2.65 -2.41 -3.28
CA ALA A 49 1.90 -1.24 -3.72
C ALA A 49 0.94 -0.70 -2.63
N CYS A 50 0.31 -1.59 -1.85
CA CYS A 50 -0.51 -1.20 -0.70
C CYS A 50 0.32 -0.43 0.35
N VAL A 51 1.52 -0.92 0.68
CA VAL A 51 2.40 -0.24 1.66
C VAL A 51 2.82 1.14 1.15
N ALA A 52 3.34 1.23 -0.08
CA ALA A 52 3.74 2.51 -0.67
C ALA A 52 2.58 3.53 -0.69
N MET A 53 1.36 3.04 -0.92
CA MET A 53 0.19 3.91 -0.93
C MET A 53 -0.28 4.34 0.46
N ALA A 54 -0.21 3.43 1.44
CA ALA A 54 -0.52 3.74 2.83
C ALA A 54 0.39 4.85 3.39
N ASP A 55 1.69 4.79 3.09
CA ASP A 55 2.65 5.80 3.56
C ASP A 55 2.43 7.16 2.89
N TYR A 56 2.12 7.16 1.58
CA TYR A 56 1.81 8.40 0.88
C TYR A 56 0.53 9.06 1.40
N VAL A 57 -0.53 8.28 1.64
CA VAL A 57 -1.85 8.82 2.02
C VAL A 57 -1.91 9.21 3.50
N ALA A 58 -1.32 8.42 4.39
CA ALA A 58 -1.51 8.56 5.84
C ALA A 58 -0.20 8.72 6.64
N GLY A 59 0.95 8.76 5.96
CA GLY A 59 2.28 8.88 6.56
C GLY A 59 2.78 7.60 7.25
N SER A 60 1.93 6.59 7.42
CA SER A 60 2.28 5.26 7.91
C SER A 60 1.16 4.26 7.69
N GLN A 61 1.51 2.98 7.62
CA GLN A 61 0.55 1.87 7.61
C GLN A 61 -0.42 1.91 8.81
N ALA A 62 0.06 2.21 10.02
CA ALA A 62 -0.78 2.27 11.21
C ALA A 62 -1.85 3.36 11.12
N ASN A 63 -1.51 4.54 10.59
CA ASN A 63 -2.49 5.59 10.35
C ASN A 63 -3.46 5.23 9.24
N PHE A 64 -2.99 4.56 8.19
CA PHE A 64 -3.87 4.10 7.11
C PHE A 64 -4.90 3.07 7.62
N VAL A 65 -4.48 2.13 8.48
CA VAL A 65 -5.38 1.18 9.14
C VAL A 65 -6.44 1.89 9.99
N LYS A 66 -6.09 2.99 10.68
CA LYS A 66 -7.09 3.82 11.39
C LYS A 66 -8.14 4.38 10.42
N LEU A 67 -7.71 4.93 9.29
CA LEU A 67 -8.63 5.44 8.25
C LEU A 67 -9.53 4.31 7.69
N MET A 68 -8.98 3.11 7.49
CA MET A 68 -9.75 1.94 7.05
C MET A 68 -10.84 1.57 8.08
N ASN A 69 -10.49 1.51 9.37
CA ASN A 69 -11.43 1.17 10.43
C ASN A 69 -12.49 2.26 10.65
N GLU A 70 -12.10 3.53 10.58
CA GLU A 70 -13.04 4.66 10.58
C GLU A 70 -14.04 4.54 9.43
N LYS A 71 -13.56 4.15 8.23
CA LYS A 71 -14.43 3.93 7.08
C LYS A 71 -15.38 2.73 7.29
N SER A 72 -14.90 1.63 7.85
CA SER A 72 -15.73 0.47 8.20
C SER A 72 -16.84 0.83 9.18
N ALA A 73 -16.52 1.64 10.21
CA ALA A 73 -17.50 2.13 11.18
C ALA A 73 -18.56 3.04 10.54
N GLN A 74 -18.14 3.95 9.65
CA GLN A 74 -19.05 4.82 8.89
C GLN A 74 -20.00 4.03 7.98
N LEU A 75 -19.57 2.86 7.49
CA LEU A 75 -20.37 1.97 6.67
C LEU A 75 -21.23 0.99 7.49
N GLY A 76 -21.14 1.02 8.82
CA GLY A 76 -21.90 0.13 9.71
C GLY A 76 -21.42 -1.33 9.71
N LEU A 77 -20.17 -1.59 9.36
CA LEU A 77 -19.61 -2.95 9.32
C LEU A 77 -19.21 -3.40 10.73
N GLN A 78 -20.08 -4.18 11.39
CA GLN A 78 -19.92 -4.55 12.81
C GLN A 78 -19.02 -5.78 13.06
N ASN A 79 -18.66 -6.52 12.02
CA ASN A 79 -17.90 -7.78 12.12
C ASN A 79 -16.72 -7.79 11.14
N THR A 80 -15.83 -6.80 11.23
CA THR A 80 -14.67 -6.63 10.35
C THR A 80 -13.50 -6.10 11.14
#